data_AF-A0A838S4T6-F1
#
_entry.id   AF-A0A838S4T6-F1
#
_cell.length_a   1.000
_cell.length_b   1.000
_cell.length_c   1.000
_cell.angle_alpha   90.00
_cell.angle_beta   90.00
_cell.angle_gamma   90.00
#
_symmetry.space_group_name_H-M   'P 1'
#
loop_
_entity.id
_entity.type
_entity.pdbx_description
1 polymer ?
#
loop_
_entity_poly.entity_id
_entity_poly.type
_entity_poly.pdbx_seq_one_letter_code
_entity_poly.pdbx_strand_id
1 'polypeptide(L)'
;MDEATVFYQALSGVSFTLLGLWFGVIQFAHGGWRSDPARHRATLHIALHFFLPGTMALGSLLSGDSDGGLLWRAAFVLGGVIGCAESVTFLSVPSGVPGLGVQTLRLLDPLLYALVVVVAFVPGPVGALTPLQMEGVLTGLLFLTGLCYVWLAFAERERVGPSRWH
;
A
#
# COMPACT_ATOMS: atom_id res chain seq x y z
N MET A 1 12.79 -16.23 -19.56
CA MET A 1 12.33 -15.16 -18.66
C MET A 1 12.83 -15.53 -17.29
N ASP A 2 13.59 -14.65 -16.65
CA ASP A 2 14.12 -14.88 -15.31
C ASP A 2 13.02 -14.70 -14.25
N GLU A 3 13.24 -15.24 -13.06
CA GLU A 3 12.26 -15.26 -11.96
C GLU A 3 11.82 -13.84 -11.57
N ALA A 4 12.75 -12.88 -11.58
CA ALA A 4 12.48 -11.48 -11.26
C ALA A 4 11.50 -10.85 -12.25
N THR A 5 11.70 -11.04 -13.57
CA THR A 5 10.75 -10.52 -14.57
C THR A 5 9.35 -11.10 -14.39
N VAL A 6 9.24 -12.42 -14.14
CA VAL A 6 7.94 -13.07 -13.90
C VAL A 6 7.26 -12.48 -12.66
N PHE A 7 8.01 -12.31 -11.57
CA PHE A 7 7.52 -11.73 -10.33
C PHE A 7 7.01 -10.30 -10.54
N TYR A 8 7.80 -9.41 -11.15
CA TYR A 8 7.41 -8.02 -11.33
C TYR A 8 6.26 -7.85 -12.32
N GLN A 9 6.17 -8.68 -13.37
CA GLN A 9 5.02 -8.69 -14.27
C GLN A 9 3.73 -9.05 -13.52
N ALA A 10 3.77 -10.12 -12.71
CA ALA A 10 2.63 -10.52 -11.90
C ALA A 10 2.27 -9.45 -10.85
N LEU A 11 3.27 -8.94 -10.12
CA LEU A 11 3.09 -7.92 -9.09
C LEU A 11 2.45 -6.65 -9.66
N SER A 12 2.96 -6.14 -10.78
CA SER A 12 2.40 -4.98 -11.47
C SER A 12 0.96 -5.23 -11.90
N GLY A 13 0.69 -6.37 -12.55
CA GLY A 13 -0.64 -6.74 -13.02
C GLY A 13 -1.65 -6.84 -11.88
N VAL A 14 -1.32 -7.55 -10.79
CA VAL A 14 -2.19 -7.70 -9.62
C VAL A 14 -2.43 -6.35 -8.95
N SER A 15 -1.38 -5.55 -8.76
CA SER A 15 -1.44 -4.22 -8.14
C SER A 15 -2.44 -3.29 -8.83
N PHE A 16 -2.30 -3.11 -10.16
CA PHE A 16 -3.19 -2.23 -10.90
C PHE A 16 -4.60 -2.80 -11.06
N THR A 17 -4.74 -4.13 -11.06
CA THR A 17 -6.06 -4.77 -11.03
C THR A 17 -6.77 -4.46 -9.71
N LEU A 18 -6.11 -4.64 -8.57
CA LEU A 18 -6.66 -4.32 -7.24
C LEU A 18 -6.99 -2.83 -7.10
N LEU A 19 -6.13 -1.95 -7.63
CA LEU A 19 -6.39 -0.51 -7.69
C LEU A 19 -7.64 -0.19 -8.50
N GLY A 20 -7.79 -0.81 -9.68
CA GLY A 20 -8.97 -0.65 -10.54
C GLY A 20 -10.25 -1.14 -9.86
N LEU A 21 -10.18 -2.29 -9.20
CA LEU A 21 -11.29 -2.83 -8.40
C LEU A 21 -11.65 -1.87 -7.26
N TRP A 22 -10.66 -1.35 -6.52
CA TRP A 22 -10.88 -0.38 -5.44
C TRP A 22 -11.61 0.87 -5.94
N PHE A 23 -11.18 1.45 -7.07
CA PHE A 23 -11.91 2.54 -7.70
C PHE A 23 -13.32 2.15 -8.11
N GLY A 24 -13.52 0.97 -8.67
CA GLY A 24 -14.85 0.42 -8.95
C GLY A 24 -15.74 0.41 -7.70
N VAL A 25 -15.25 -0.11 -6.58
CA VAL A 25 -16.03 -0.15 -5.33
C VAL A 25 -16.36 1.25 -4.83
N ILE A 26 -15.43 2.21 -4.89
CA ILE A 26 -15.72 3.62 -4.55
C ILE A 26 -16.79 4.21 -5.47
N GLN A 27 -16.80 3.84 -6.76
CA GLN A 27 -17.82 4.32 -7.69
C GLN A 27 -19.21 3.81 -7.31
N PHE A 28 -19.31 2.54 -6.93
CA PHE A 28 -20.57 1.90 -6.53
C PHE A 28 -20.99 2.21 -5.10
N ALA A 29 -20.11 2.71 -4.24
CA ALA A 29 -20.46 3.15 -2.89
C ALA A 29 -21.40 4.37 -2.94
N HIS A 30 -22.70 4.14 -2.80
CA HIS A 30 -23.73 5.19 -2.77
C HIS A 30 -23.80 5.82 -1.37
N GLY A 31 -23.80 7.16 -1.25
CA GLY A 31 -24.06 7.85 0.03
C GLY A 31 -22.99 8.85 0.52
N GLY A 32 -22.55 9.79 -0.32
CA GLY A 32 -21.70 10.92 0.14
C GLY A 32 -20.24 10.56 0.43
N TRP A 33 -19.77 9.37 0.01
CA TRP A 33 -18.36 8.98 0.17
C TRP A 33 -17.38 9.96 -0.47
N ARG A 34 -17.80 10.56 -1.58
CA ARG A 34 -17.07 11.58 -2.36
C ARG A 34 -17.12 13.00 -1.78
N SER A 35 -17.80 13.23 -0.67
CA SER A 35 -17.94 14.56 -0.06
C SER A 35 -17.34 14.66 1.34
N ASP A 36 -16.90 13.55 1.94
CA ASP A 36 -16.31 13.51 3.28
C ASP A 36 -14.77 13.52 3.21
N PRO A 37 -14.09 14.60 3.67
CA PRO A 37 -12.63 14.70 3.64
C PRO A 37 -11.91 13.57 4.38
N ALA A 38 -12.50 13.03 5.45
CA ALA A 38 -11.91 11.91 6.19
C ALA A 38 -12.02 10.60 5.38
N ARG A 39 -13.06 10.45 4.56
CA ARG A 39 -13.20 9.31 3.64
C ARG A 39 -12.24 9.43 2.46
N HIS A 40 -11.99 10.64 1.96
CA HIS A 40 -11.00 10.85 0.89
C HIS A 40 -9.60 10.42 1.30
N ARG A 41 -9.16 10.76 2.52
CA ARG A 41 -7.84 10.36 3.02
C ARG A 41 -7.70 8.86 3.16
N ALA A 42 -8.66 8.19 3.80
CA ALA A 42 -8.66 6.72 3.90
C ALA A 42 -8.71 6.04 2.52
N THR A 43 -9.42 6.66 1.57
CA THR A 43 -9.53 6.17 0.19
C THR A 43 -8.20 6.26 -0.56
N LEU A 44 -7.50 7.39 -0.41
CA LEU A 44 -6.16 7.58 -0.95
C LEU A 44 -5.15 6.62 -0.32
N HIS A 45 -5.20 6.46 1.01
CA HIS A 45 -4.35 5.54 1.77
C HIS A 45 -4.43 4.10 1.23
N ILE A 46 -5.65 3.59 1.07
CA ILE A 46 -5.89 2.26 0.49
C ILE A 46 -5.42 2.20 -0.97
N ALA A 47 -5.69 3.24 -1.76
CA ALA A 47 -5.25 3.28 -3.16
C ALA A 47 -3.71 3.20 -3.28
N LEU A 48 -2.96 3.83 -2.38
CA LEU A 48 -1.50 3.80 -2.37
C LEU A 48 -0.94 2.40 -2.08
N HIS A 49 -1.61 1.60 -1.26
CA HIS A 49 -1.23 0.20 -1.00
C HIS A 49 -1.27 -0.68 -2.24
N PHE A 50 -2.04 -0.31 -3.27
CA PHE A 50 -2.07 -1.00 -4.55
C PHE A 50 -1.23 -0.28 -5.61
N PHE A 51 -1.27 1.05 -5.65
CA PHE A 51 -0.54 1.83 -6.64
C PHE A 51 0.98 1.78 -6.47
N LEU A 52 1.48 1.87 -5.23
CA LEU A 52 2.93 1.91 -4.97
C LEU A 52 3.59 0.57 -5.35
N PRO A 53 3.10 -0.62 -4.93
CA PRO A 53 3.68 -1.88 -5.39
C PRO A 53 3.66 -2.06 -6.90
N GLY A 54 2.58 -1.61 -7.57
CA GLY A 54 2.48 -1.69 -9.03
C GLY A 54 3.50 -0.81 -9.75
N THR A 55 3.67 0.43 -9.30
CA THR A 55 4.64 1.36 -9.88
C THR A 55 6.08 0.97 -9.59
N MET A 56 6.37 0.45 -8.39
CA MET A 56 7.69 -0.12 -8.06
C MET A 56 8.03 -1.29 -8.98
N ALA A 57 7.08 -2.22 -9.18
CA ALA A 57 7.27 -3.36 -10.08
C ALA A 57 7.47 -2.94 -11.55
N LEU A 58 6.72 -1.95 -12.04
CA LEU A 58 6.94 -1.37 -13.37
C LEU A 58 8.34 -0.75 -13.50
N GLY A 59 8.80 -0.02 -12.47
CA GLY A 59 10.14 0.55 -12.42
C GLY A 59 11.23 -0.52 -12.55
N SER A 60 11.05 -1.66 -11.89
CA SER A 60 11.95 -2.81 -12.03
C SER A 60 11.94 -3.42 -13.43
N LEU A 61 10.76 -3.58 -14.06
CA LEU A 61 10.66 -4.10 -15.43
C LEU A 61 11.28 -3.18 -16.48
N LEU A 62 11.26 -1.86 -16.24
CA LEU A 62 11.85 -0.87 -17.12
C LEU A 62 13.36 -0.70 -16.86
N SER A 63 13.87 -1.18 -15.74
CA SER A 63 15.30 -1.12 -15.44
C SER A 63 16.06 -2.11 -16.31
N GLY A 64 16.84 -1.58 -17.24
CA GLY A 64 17.77 -2.38 -18.06
C GLY A 64 19.16 -2.45 -17.43
N ASP A 65 19.99 -3.38 -17.92
CA ASP A 65 21.38 -3.57 -17.47
C ASP A 65 22.27 -2.31 -17.65
N SER A 66 21.86 -1.37 -18.50
CA SER A 66 22.64 -0.19 -18.87
C SER A 66 22.69 0.91 -17.81
N ASP A 67 21.81 0.91 -16.81
CA ASP A 67 21.69 2.03 -15.84
C ASP A 67 22.13 1.66 -14.41
N GLY A 68 22.83 0.53 -14.24
CA GLY A 68 23.35 0.07 -12.94
C GLY A 68 22.27 -0.17 -11.88
N GLY A 69 21.00 -0.27 -12.30
CA GLY A 69 19.85 -0.41 -11.42
C GLY A 69 19.34 0.90 -10.79
N LEU A 70 19.75 2.08 -11.27
CA LEU A 70 19.29 3.36 -10.72
C LEU A 70 17.77 3.51 -10.77
N LEU A 71 17.14 3.12 -11.88
CA LEU A 71 15.70 3.28 -12.09
C LEU A 71 14.85 2.50 -11.08
N TRP A 72 15.15 1.22 -10.84
CA TRP A 72 14.38 0.42 -9.89
C TRP A 72 14.61 0.90 -8.46
N ARG A 73 15.84 1.30 -8.10
CA ARG A 73 16.13 1.86 -6.77
C ARG A 73 15.37 3.16 -6.55
N ALA A 74 15.33 4.04 -7.55
CA ALA A 74 14.54 5.25 -7.48
C ALA A 74 13.05 4.94 -7.30
N ALA A 75 12.51 3.97 -8.05
CA ALA A 75 11.11 3.56 -7.91
C ALA A 75 10.78 3.04 -6.50
N PHE A 76 11.63 2.17 -5.93
CA PHE A 76 11.44 1.64 -4.57
C PHE A 76 11.63 2.69 -3.48
N VAL A 77 12.64 3.55 -3.61
CA VAL A 77 12.89 4.64 -2.66
C VAL A 77 11.74 5.63 -2.69
N LEU A 78 11.30 6.07 -3.87
CA LEU A 78 10.15 6.96 -4.01
C LEU A 78 8.87 6.30 -3.48
N GLY A 79 8.63 5.03 -3.85
CA GLY A 79 7.47 4.27 -3.40
C GLY A 79 7.43 4.14 -1.87
N GLY A 80 8.54 3.73 -1.27
CA GLY A 80 8.68 3.61 0.18
C GLY A 80 8.56 4.95 0.92
N VAL A 81 9.18 6.03 0.40
CA VAL A 81 9.08 7.36 1.01
C VAL A 81 7.66 7.93 0.91
N ILE A 82 7.00 7.82 -0.25
CA ILE A 82 5.62 8.29 -0.44
C ILE A 82 4.68 7.51 0.49
N GLY A 83 4.78 6.19 0.52
CA GLY A 83 3.97 5.35 1.39
C GLY A 83 4.19 5.67 2.87
N CYS A 84 5.45 5.75 3.31
CA CYS A 84 5.78 6.09 4.70
C CYS A 84 5.26 7.48 5.10
N ALA A 85 5.47 8.51 4.26
CA ALA A 85 4.99 9.86 4.53
C ALA A 85 3.46 9.92 4.62
N GLU A 86 2.77 9.18 3.76
CA GLU A 86 1.31 9.13 3.77
C GLU A 86 0.78 8.35 4.98
N SER A 87 1.38 7.20 5.34
CA SER A 87 1.06 6.45 6.56
C SER A 87 1.25 7.30 7.82
N VAL A 88 2.36 8.06 7.93
CA VAL A 88 2.60 8.98 9.07
C VAL A 88 1.57 10.10 9.11
N THR A 89 1.19 10.65 7.96
CA THR A 89 0.14 11.67 7.86
C THR A 89 -1.21 11.09 8.28
N PHE A 90 -1.50 9.83 7.92
CA PHE A 90 -2.71 9.11 8.31
C PHE A 90 -2.76 8.82 9.82
N LEU A 91 -1.61 8.59 10.46
CA LEU A 91 -1.50 8.44 11.93
C LEU A 91 -1.73 9.75 12.68
N SER A 92 -1.28 10.87 12.11
CA SER A 92 -1.33 12.19 12.75
C SER A 92 -2.75 12.74 12.88
N VAL A 93 -3.74 12.13 12.21
CA VAL A 93 -5.15 12.50 12.36
C VAL A 93 -5.70 11.90 13.66
N PRO A 94 -6.21 12.73 14.59
CA PRO A 94 -6.85 12.26 15.80
C PRO A 94 -8.06 11.40 15.43
N SER A 95 -7.93 10.09 15.64
CA SER A 95 -9.07 9.19 15.71
C SER A 95 -9.38 8.95 17.18
N GLY A 96 -10.63 8.67 17.53
CA GLY A 96 -10.95 8.13 18.86
C GLY A 96 -10.07 6.91 19.19
N VAL A 97 -10.06 6.49 20.46
CA VAL A 97 -9.22 5.39 20.96
C VAL A 97 -9.43 4.14 20.09
N PRO A 98 -8.48 3.78 19.21
CA PRO A 98 -8.64 2.63 18.34
C PRO A 98 -8.54 1.35 19.18
N GLY A 99 -9.22 0.28 18.76
CA GLY A 99 -8.93 -1.04 19.31
C GLY A 99 -7.46 -1.41 19.07
N LEU A 100 -6.88 -2.24 19.96
CA LEU A 100 -5.46 -2.63 19.91
C LEU A 100 -5.01 -3.15 18.52
N GLY A 101 -5.88 -3.87 17.81
CA GLY A 101 -5.61 -4.36 16.46
C GLY A 101 -5.44 -3.24 15.43
N VAL A 102 -6.33 -2.24 15.43
CA VAL A 102 -6.27 -1.09 14.52
C VAL A 102 -5.04 -0.24 14.82
N GLN A 103 -4.69 -0.06 16.09
CA GLN A 103 -3.48 0.67 16.49
C GLN A 103 -2.20 -0.04 16.03
N THR A 104 -2.15 -1.37 16.15
CA THR A 104 -1.01 -2.17 15.69
C THR A 104 -0.84 -2.07 14.17
N LEU A 105 -1.93 -2.23 13.41
CA LEU A 105 -1.92 -2.08 11.96
C LEU A 105 -1.41 -0.70 11.53
N ARG A 106 -1.88 0.33 12.22
CA ARG A 106 -1.47 1.73 12.03
C ARG A 106 0.02 1.96 12.23
N LEU A 107 0.62 1.37 13.25
CA LEU A 107 2.07 1.48 13.50
C LEU A 107 2.91 0.59 12.59
N LEU A 108 2.37 -0.55 12.18
CA LEU A 108 3.04 -1.49 11.28
C LEU A 108 3.22 -0.90 9.88
N ASP A 109 2.24 -0.14 9.41
CA ASP A 109 2.22 0.37 8.04
C ASP A 109 3.42 1.29 7.66
N PRO A 110 3.74 2.37 8.41
CA PRO A 110 4.92 3.17 8.11
C PRO A 110 6.22 2.37 8.26
N LEU A 111 6.25 1.36 9.15
CA LEU A 111 7.40 0.48 9.31
C LEU A 111 7.62 -0.38 8.07
N LEU A 112 6.55 -0.93 7.47
CA LEU A 112 6.65 -1.72 6.23
C LEU A 112 7.19 -0.87 5.08
N TYR A 113 6.69 0.35 4.88
CA TYR A 113 7.21 1.25 3.86
C TYR A 113 8.65 1.70 4.12
N ALA A 114 9.04 1.92 5.39
CA ALA A 114 10.43 2.18 5.74
C ALA A 114 11.33 0.98 5.39
N LEU A 115 10.88 -0.25 5.65
CA LEU A 115 11.62 -1.46 5.30
C LEU A 115 11.76 -1.64 3.78
N VAL A 116 10.77 -1.23 2.97
CA VAL A 116 10.90 -1.20 1.50
C VAL A 116 12.07 -0.32 1.07
N VAL A 117 12.23 0.86 1.66
CA VAL A 117 13.38 1.73 1.38
C VAL A 117 14.68 1.04 1.78
N VAL A 118 14.74 0.43 2.96
CA VAL A 118 15.94 -0.26 3.44
C VAL A 118 16.34 -1.40 2.50
N VAL A 119 15.39 -2.24 2.07
CA VAL A 119 15.64 -3.37 1.18
C VAL A 119 16.20 -2.92 -0.18
N ALA A 120 15.79 -1.76 -0.70
CA ALA A 120 16.33 -1.20 -1.94
C ALA A 120 17.85 -0.90 -1.89
N PHE A 121 18.44 -0.84 -0.69
CA PHE A 121 19.88 -0.66 -0.49
C PHE A 121 20.63 -1.93 -0.11
N VAL A 122 19.94 -3.06 0.06
CA VAL A 122 20.56 -4.32 0.43
C VAL A 122 21.20 -4.97 -0.80
N PRO A 123 22.54 -5.09 -0.87
CA PRO A 123 23.24 -5.52 -2.07
C PRO A 123 23.28 -7.06 -2.26
N GLY A 124 22.83 -7.83 -1.27
CA GLY A 124 22.95 -9.28 -1.27
C GLY A 124 21.98 -9.96 -0.30
N PRO A 125 22.01 -11.30 -0.20
CA PRO A 125 21.11 -12.04 0.68
C PRO A 125 21.34 -11.69 2.15
N VAL A 126 20.26 -11.62 2.92
CA VAL A 126 20.30 -11.42 4.38
C VAL A 126 19.80 -12.70 5.04
N GLY A 127 20.73 -13.45 5.64
CA GLY A 127 20.44 -14.79 6.14
C GLY A 127 20.07 -15.74 5.00
N ALA A 128 18.86 -16.32 5.07
CA ALA A 128 18.36 -17.25 4.05
C ALA A 128 17.52 -16.58 2.95
N LEU A 129 17.24 -15.27 3.05
CA LEU A 129 16.36 -14.57 2.13
C LEU A 129 17.17 -13.88 1.03
N THR A 130 16.77 -14.11 -0.22
CA THR A 130 17.26 -13.34 -1.37
C THR A 130 16.61 -11.95 -1.40
N PRO A 131 17.22 -10.95 -2.06
CA PRO A 131 16.60 -9.64 -2.26
C PRO A 131 15.17 -9.72 -2.83
N LEU A 132 14.98 -10.54 -3.86
CA LEU A 132 13.67 -10.75 -4.46
C LEU A 132 12.64 -11.35 -3.49
N GLN A 133 13.05 -12.28 -2.61
CA GLN A 133 12.18 -12.83 -1.58
C GLN A 133 11.81 -11.79 -0.51
N MET A 134 12.76 -10.93 -0.11
CA MET A 134 12.48 -9.84 0.84
C MET A 134 11.44 -8.87 0.28
N GLU A 135 11.58 -8.49 -0.99
CA GLU A 135 10.60 -7.66 -1.69
C GLU A 135 9.23 -8.34 -1.80
N GLY A 136 9.20 -9.63 -2.17
CA GLY A 136 7.97 -10.42 -2.22
C GLY A 136 7.24 -10.49 -0.87
N VAL A 137 7.98 -10.70 0.21
CA VAL A 137 7.42 -10.69 1.57
C VAL A 137 6.88 -9.31 1.95
N LEU A 138 7.65 -8.24 1.70
CA LEU A 138 7.22 -6.88 2.03
C LEU A 138 5.98 -6.45 1.25
N THR A 139 5.95 -6.69 -0.06
CA THR A 139 4.79 -6.38 -0.91
C THR A 139 3.56 -7.21 -0.52
N GLY A 140 3.74 -8.49 -0.16
CA GLY A 140 2.67 -9.32 0.39
C GLY A 140 2.10 -8.76 1.70
N LEU A 141 2.97 -8.29 2.61
CA LEU A 141 2.55 -7.63 3.85
C LEU A 141 1.81 -6.32 3.58
N LEU A 142 2.27 -5.50 2.61
CA LEU A 142 1.57 -4.29 2.20
C LEU A 142 0.17 -4.61 1.62
N PHE A 143 0.02 -5.68 0.83
CA PHE A 143 -1.31 -6.07 0.37
C PHE A 143 -2.20 -6.55 1.52
N LEU A 144 -1.64 -7.27 2.49
CA LEU A 144 -2.38 -7.69 3.67
C LEU A 144 -2.85 -6.50 4.50
N THR A 145 -1.98 -5.52 4.76
CA THR A 145 -2.36 -4.30 5.49
C THR A 145 -3.40 -3.48 4.72
N GLY A 146 -3.22 -3.33 3.41
CA GLY A 146 -4.17 -2.69 2.51
C GLY A 146 -5.55 -3.35 2.57
N LEU A 147 -5.61 -4.69 2.55
CA LEU A 147 -6.85 -5.43 2.69
C LEU A 147 -7.52 -5.22 4.06
N CYS A 148 -6.73 -5.19 5.15
CA CYS A 148 -7.26 -4.84 6.47
C CYS A 148 -7.86 -3.43 6.48
N TYR A 149 -7.21 -2.45 5.84
CA TYR A 149 -7.75 -1.10 5.72
C TYR A 149 -9.02 -1.02 4.87
N VAL A 150 -9.10 -1.78 3.77
CA VAL A 150 -10.33 -1.95 2.98
C VAL A 150 -11.45 -2.46 3.87
N TRP A 151 -11.19 -3.51 4.67
CA TRP A 151 -12.18 -4.06 5.59
C TRP A 151 -12.64 -3.04 6.62
N LEU A 152 -11.72 -2.30 7.25
CA LEU A 152 -12.06 -1.25 8.22
C LEU A 152 -12.87 -0.11 7.59
N ALA A 153 -12.60 0.22 6.32
CA ALA A 153 -13.37 1.23 5.59
C ALA A 153 -14.82 0.80 5.34
N PHE A 154 -15.06 -0.49 5.09
CA PHE A 154 -16.41 -1.04 4.88
C PHE A 154 -17.15 -1.42 6.17
N ALA A 155 -16.55 -2.30 6.99
CA ALA A 155 -17.25 -3.01 8.06
C ALA A 155 -17.50 -2.15 9.31
N GLU A 156 -16.59 -1.24 9.66
CA GLU A 156 -16.69 -0.49 10.92
C GLU A 156 -17.42 0.86 10.79
N ARG A 157 -17.67 1.34 9.57
CA ARG A 157 -18.19 2.70 9.33
C ARG A 157 -19.69 2.79 9.03
N GLU A 158 -20.42 1.66 9.04
CA GLU A 158 -21.90 1.63 9.01
C GLU A 158 -22.56 1.93 10.38
N ARG A 159 -21.97 2.81 11.21
CA ARG A 159 -22.74 3.39 12.32
C ARG A 159 -23.61 4.51 11.77
N VAL A 160 -24.77 4.13 11.26
CA VAL A 160 -25.92 5.02 11.08
C VAL A 160 -26.17 5.72 12.42
N GLY A 161 -25.88 7.03 12.48
CA GLY A 161 -26.33 7.87 13.59
C GLY A 161 -27.87 7.82 13.68
N PRO A 162 -28.46 7.94 14.87
CA PRO A 162 -29.88 7.66 15.08
C PRO A 162 -30.72 8.47 14.09
N SER A 163 -31.61 7.78 13.37
CA SER A 163 -32.60 8.41 12.50
C SER A 163 -33.40 9.40 13.32
N ARG A 164 -33.14 10.70 13.09
CA ARG A 164 -34.02 11.75 13.59
C ARG A 164 -35.28 11.75 12.74
N TRP A 165 -36.24 10.92 13.13
CA TRP A 165 -37.64 11.14 12.80
C TRP A 165 -38.18 12.21 13.75
N HIS A 166 -38.33 13.43 13.26
CA HIS A 166 -39.25 14.44 13.77
C HIS A 166 -39.73 15.30 12.60
#